data_AF-A0A6L8KB85-F1
#
_entry.id   AF-A0A6L8KB85-F1
#
_cell.length_a   1.000
_cell.length_b   1.000
_cell.length_c   1.000
_cell.angle_alpha   90.00
_cell.angle_beta   90.00
_cell.angle_gamma   90.00
#
_symmetry.space_group_name_H-M   'P 1'
#
loop_
_entity.id
_entity.type
_entity.pdbx_description
1 polymer ?
#
loop_
_entity_poly.entity_id
_entity_poly.type
_entity_poly.pdbx_seq_one_letter_code
_entity_poly.pdbx_strand_id
1 'polypeptide(L)'
;MSDMNSVKPAVFAAITALLEDKSIAITDDSQLIGGSGLLDSMKLVELCLALEDHASELGFEFDWTSEAAMSRSRSMFRTAGALAAEFASQMDAQQ
;
A
#
# COMPACT_ATOMS: atom_id res chain seq x y z
N MET A 1 4.47 4.92 -20.37
CA MET A 1 3.70 5.88 -19.58
C MET A 1 2.90 5.05 -18.59
N SER A 2 3.51 4.73 -17.46
CA SER A 2 2.84 3.98 -16.39
C SER A 2 2.02 5.00 -15.62
N ASP A 3 0.72 5.02 -15.84
CA ASP A 3 -0.15 6.05 -15.28
C ASP A 3 -0.13 5.97 -13.75
N MET A 4 0.49 6.97 -13.12
CA MET A 4 0.48 7.21 -11.67
C MET A 4 -0.96 7.27 -11.09
N ASN A 5 -1.95 7.47 -11.97
CA ASN A 5 -3.38 7.46 -11.66
C ASN A 5 -3.99 6.05 -11.50
N SER A 6 -3.29 5.00 -11.94
CA SER A 6 -3.76 3.59 -11.89
C SER A 6 -3.25 2.82 -10.67
N VAL A 7 -2.15 3.27 -10.07
CA VAL A 7 -1.54 2.63 -8.89
C VAL A 7 -2.39 2.81 -7.63
N LYS A 8 -2.81 4.04 -7.33
CA LYS A 8 -3.66 4.34 -6.16
C LYS A 8 -4.89 3.43 -6.05
N PRO A 9 -5.74 3.33 -7.10
CA PRO A 9 -6.90 2.46 -7.03
C PRO A 9 -6.53 0.98 -6.92
N ALA A 10 -5.40 0.52 -7.48
CA ALA A 10 -4.92 -0.85 -7.32
C ALA A 10 -4.57 -1.17 -5.85
N VAL A 11 -3.82 -0.28 -5.19
CA VAL A 11 -3.47 -0.44 -3.77
C VAL A 11 -4.73 -0.45 -2.90
N PHE A 12 -5.68 0.46 -3.16
CA PHE A 12 -6.92 0.53 -2.38
C PHE A 12 -7.81 -0.69 -2.62
N ALA A 13 -7.84 -1.21 -3.85
CA ALA A 13 -8.53 -2.44 -4.18
C ALA A 13 -7.92 -3.65 -3.45
N ALA A 14 -6.58 -3.74 -3.41
CA ALA A 14 -5.87 -4.80 -2.67
C ALA A 14 -6.19 -4.74 -1.17
N ILE A 15 -6.18 -3.54 -0.57
CA ILE A 15 -6.59 -3.36 0.83
C ILE A 15 -8.04 -3.80 1.03
N THR A 16 -8.96 -3.31 0.20
CA THR A 16 -10.40 -3.63 0.31
C THR A 16 -10.68 -5.12 0.11
N ALA A 17 -9.89 -5.80 -0.72
CA ALA A 17 -10.01 -7.25 -0.92
C ALA A 17 -9.67 -8.06 0.34
N LEU A 18 -8.80 -7.53 1.20
CA LEU A 18 -8.39 -8.12 2.48
C LEU A 18 -9.30 -7.74 3.65
N LEU A 19 -10.17 -6.74 3.46
CA LEU A 19 -11.20 -6.39 4.43
C LEU A 19 -12.33 -7.40 4.40
N GLU A 20 -12.79 -7.78 5.58
CA GLU A 20 -14.00 -8.60 5.73
C GLU A 20 -15.25 -7.85 5.26
N ASP A 21 -15.28 -6.53 5.48
CA ASP A 21 -16.37 -5.65 5.03
C ASP A 21 -15.93 -4.78 3.84
N LYS A 22 -16.33 -5.20 2.64
CA LYS A 22 -16.07 -4.48 1.38
C LYS A 22 -16.92 -3.23 1.21
N SER A 23 -17.85 -2.96 2.14
CA SER A 23 -18.65 -1.73 2.15
C SER A 23 -17.87 -0.54 2.73
N ILE A 24 -16.72 -0.82 3.37
CA ILE A 24 -15.84 0.22 3.91
C ILE A 24 -15.17 0.95 2.74
N ALA A 25 -15.49 2.22 2.58
CA ALA A 25 -14.80 3.08 1.63
C ALA A 25 -13.39 3.40 2.14
N ILE A 26 -12.37 2.89 1.45
CA ILE A 26 -10.97 3.23 1.73
C ILE A 26 -10.66 4.60 1.15
N THR A 27 -10.16 5.47 2.01
CA THR A 27 -9.76 6.85 1.72
C THR A 27 -8.30 7.05 2.08
N ASP A 28 -7.69 8.14 1.62
CA ASP A 28 -6.28 8.44 1.94
C ASP A 28 -6.00 8.52 3.45
N ASP A 29 -6.99 8.89 4.27
CA ASP A 29 -6.91 8.96 5.74
C ASP A 29 -7.27 7.65 6.46
N SER A 30 -7.72 6.62 5.72
CA SER A 30 -8.11 5.34 6.32
C SER A 30 -6.91 4.63 6.94
N GLN A 31 -6.97 4.40 8.26
CA GLN A 31 -5.87 3.77 8.98
C GLN A 31 -5.77 2.27 8.71
N LEU A 32 -4.62 1.80 8.25
CA LEU A 32 -4.42 0.36 7.99
C LEU A 32 -3.98 -0.37 9.26
N ILE A 33 -3.05 0.21 10.03
CA ILE A 33 -2.51 -0.39 11.26
C ILE A 33 -2.73 0.49 12.49
N GLY A 34 -2.83 -0.14 13.67
CA GLY A 34 -2.95 0.52 14.98
C GLY A 34 -4.22 0.14 15.73
N GLY A 35 -4.54 0.88 16.79
CA GLY A 35 -5.69 0.57 17.67
C GLY A 35 -7.08 0.65 17.02
N SER A 36 -7.17 1.22 15.82
CA SER A 36 -8.37 1.23 14.97
C SER A 36 -8.04 0.78 13.54
N GLY A 37 -6.91 0.07 13.36
CA GLY A 37 -6.43 -0.38 12.07
C GLY A 37 -7.37 -1.40 11.46
N LEU A 38 -7.61 -1.26 10.16
CA LEU A 38 -8.45 -2.17 9.39
C LEU A 38 -7.79 -3.53 9.11
N LEU A 39 -6.45 -3.60 9.22
CA LEU A 39 -5.65 -4.79 8.93
C LEU A 39 -5.03 -5.36 10.21
N ASP A 40 -5.26 -6.66 10.41
CA ASP A 40 -4.57 -7.47 11.40
C ASP A 40 -3.17 -7.88 10.91
N SER A 41 -2.32 -8.39 11.81
CA SER A 41 -0.96 -8.85 11.47
C SER A 41 -0.91 -9.84 10.30
N MET A 42 -1.93 -10.70 10.15
CA MET A 42 -2.01 -11.64 9.03
C MET A 42 -2.35 -10.93 7.72
N LYS A 43 -3.35 -10.04 7.74
CA LYS A 43 -3.77 -9.26 6.57
C LYS A 43 -2.66 -8.34 6.07
N LEU A 44 -1.80 -7.84 6.97
CA LEU A 44 -0.62 -7.08 6.58
C LEU A 44 0.36 -7.90 5.75
N VAL A 45 0.63 -9.14 6.14
CA VAL A 45 1.52 -10.03 5.37
C VAL A 45 0.92 -10.33 4.00
N GLU A 46 -0.39 -10.60 3.93
CA GLU A 46 -1.09 -10.81 2.66
C GLU A 46 -1.06 -9.56 1.77
N LEU A 47 -1.25 -8.37 2.35
CA LEU A 47 -1.12 -7.11 1.62
C LEU A 47 0.28 -6.92 1.06
N CYS A 48 1.32 -7.25 1.84
CA CYS A 48 2.69 -7.11 1.39
C CYS A 48 2.96 -7.99 0.15
N LEU A 49 2.57 -9.26 0.22
CA LEU A 49 2.72 -10.21 -0.88
C LEU A 49 1.93 -9.77 -2.13
N ALA A 50 0.69 -9.31 -1.95
CA ALA A 50 -0.15 -8.85 -3.05
C ALA A 50 0.45 -7.62 -3.76
N LEU A 51 1.04 -6.70 -3.00
CA LEU A 51 1.69 -5.51 -3.55
C LEU A 51 3.04 -5.83 -4.20
N GLU A 52 3.83 -6.75 -3.64
CA GLU A 52 5.08 -7.22 -4.26
C GLU A 52 4.82 -7.89 -5.60
N ASP A 53 3.79 -8.75 -5.68
CA ASP A 53 3.38 -9.40 -6.93
C ASP A 53 2.95 -8.32 -7.95
N HIS A 54 2.12 -7.37 -7.53
CA HIS A 54 1.67 -6.29 -8.39
C HIS A 54 2.81 -5.36 -8.86
N ALA A 55 3.77 -5.05 -7.99
CA ALA A 55 4.96 -4.28 -8.35
C ALA A 55 5.78 -5.02 -9.39
N SER A 56 5.98 -6.33 -9.18
CA SER A 56 6.69 -7.20 -10.10
C SER A 56 6.00 -7.26 -11.47
N GLU A 57 4.66 -7.30 -11.52
CA GLU A 57 3.88 -7.21 -12.76
C GLU A 57 4.08 -5.87 -13.48
N LEU A 58 4.24 -4.79 -12.73
CA LEU A 58 4.54 -3.45 -13.25
C LEU A 58 6.01 -3.29 -13.66
N GLY A 59 6.85 -4.29 -13.37
CA GLY A 59 8.25 -4.33 -13.77
C GLY A 59 9.20 -3.59 -12.82
N PHE A 60 8.82 -3.42 -11.55
CA PHE A 60 9.68 -2.86 -10.51
C PHE A 60 9.59 -3.69 -9.22
N GLU A 61 10.56 -3.55 -8.32
CA GLU A 61 10.55 -4.26 -7.03
C GLU A 61 10.13 -3.29 -5.93
N PHE A 62 9.08 -3.62 -5.18
CA PHE A 62 8.64 -2.80 -4.07
C PHE A 62 9.45 -3.10 -2.81
N ASP A 63 10.17 -2.11 -2.31
CA ASP A 63 11.08 -2.22 -1.17
C ASP A 63 10.41 -1.76 0.13
N TRP A 64 10.07 -2.74 0.98
CA TRP A 64 9.54 -2.53 2.33
C TRP A 64 10.58 -2.06 3.36
N THR A 65 11.87 -2.16 3.03
CA THR A 65 13.00 -1.86 3.91
C THR A 65 13.67 -0.52 3.59
N SER A 66 13.24 0.14 2.52
CA SER A 66 13.79 1.41 2.06
C SER A 66 13.87 2.44 3.20
N GLU A 67 14.84 3.36 3.15
CA GLU A 67 14.93 4.42 4.17
C GLU A 67 13.66 5.30 4.21
N ALA A 68 12.89 5.39 3.11
CA ALA A 68 11.54 5.99 3.12
C ALA A 68 10.51 5.17 3.92
N ALA A 69 10.67 3.85 3.92
CA ALA A 69 9.89 2.90 4.72
C ALA A 69 10.27 2.93 6.22
N MET A 70 11.56 3.05 6.52
CA MET A 70 12.12 2.93 7.87
C MET A 70 12.36 4.28 8.59
N SER A 71 12.57 5.40 7.88
CA SER A 71 12.95 6.67 8.50
C SER A 71 11.76 7.47 9.06
N ARG A 72 11.42 7.08 10.30
CA ARG A 72 11.29 7.90 11.51
C ARG A 72 10.03 8.76 11.82
N SER A 73 8.99 8.95 11.01
CA SER A 73 7.80 9.72 11.53
C SER A 73 6.40 9.42 10.95
N ARG A 74 6.29 8.73 9.80
CA ARG A 74 5.05 8.62 9.01
C ARG A 74 4.94 7.22 8.36
N SER A 75 4.65 6.18 9.15
CA SER A 75 4.51 4.80 8.66
C SER A 75 3.70 4.76 7.36
N MET A 76 4.24 4.17 6.28
CA MET A 76 3.47 3.92 5.05
C MET A 76 2.19 3.12 5.35
N PHE A 77 2.25 2.28 6.37
CA PHE A 77 1.11 1.51 6.87
C PHE A 77 0.13 2.32 7.73
N ARG A 78 0.43 3.60 8.05
CA ARG A 78 -0.44 4.42 8.91
C ARG A 78 -1.77 4.68 8.24
N THR A 79 -1.77 4.97 6.94
CA THR A 79 -2.98 5.17 6.17
C THR A 79 -2.85 4.61 4.76
N ALA A 80 -3.99 4.28 4.14
CA ALA A 80 -4.02 3.78 2.75
C ALA A 80 -3.37 4.76 1.77
N GLY A 81 -3.59 6.06 1.95
CA GLY A 81 -3.00 7.09 1.09
C GLY A 81 -1.48 7.15 1.18
N ALA A 82 -0.91 6.95 2.37
CA ALA A 82 0.54 6.92 2.55
C ALA A 82 1.17 5.72 1.83
N LEU A 83 0.55 4.54 1.94
CA LEU A 83 1.02 3.33 1.25
C LEU A 83 0.97 3.50 -0.27
N ALA A 84 -0.14 4.00 -0.79
CA ALA A 84 -0.29 4.20 -2.23
C ALA A 84 0.65 5.28 -2.78
N ALA A 85 0.92 6.32 -2.00
CA ALA A 85 1.89 7.35 -2.37
C ALA A 85 3.32 6.79 -2.41
N GLU A 86 3.72 5.98 -1.43
CA GLU A 86 5.02 5.32 -1.42
C GLU A 86 5.17 4.34 -2.59
N PHE A 87 4.15 3.53 -2.86
CA PHE A 87 4.17 2.61 -4.01
C PHE A 87 4.35 3.34 -5.34
N ALA A 88 3.61 4.44 -5.55
CA ALA A 88 3.77 5.26 -6.74
C ALA A 88 5.16 5.91 -6.80
N SER A 89 5.69 6.39 -5.67
CA SER A 89 7.02 7.01 -5.61
C SER A 89 8.14 6.03 -5.90
N GLN A 90 8.07 4.79 -5.40
CA GLN A 90 9.08 3.77 -5.67
C GLN A 90 9.03 3.27 -7.10
N MET A 91 7.81 3.14 -7.66
CA MET A 91 7.61 2.82 -9.06
C MET A 91 8.23 3.92 -9.95
N ASP A 92 7.92 5.19 -9.72
CA ASP A 92 8.45 6.32 -10.48
C ASP A 92 9.99 6.42 -10.38
N ALA A 93 10.56 6.12 -9.21
CA ALA A 93 12.01 6.09 -9.04
C ALA A 93 12.71 4.95 -9.80
N GLN A 94 11.97 3.91 -10.22
CA GLN A 94 12.48 2.72 -10.91
C GLN A 94 12.05 2.63 -12.39
N GLN A 95 11.21 3.54 -12.88
CA GLN A 95 10.72 3.60 -14.28
C GLN A 95 11.48 4.63 -15.12
#